data_AF-A0A3D4NJ56-F1
#
_entry.id   AF-A0A3D4NJ56-F1
#
_cell.length_a   1.000
_cell.length_b   1.000
_cell.length_c   1.000
_cell.angle_alpha   90.00
_cell.angle_beta   90.00
_cell.angle_gamma   90.00
#
_symmetry.space_group_name_H-M   'P 1'
#
loop_
_entity.id
_entity.type
_entity.pdbx_description
1 polymer ?
#
loop_
_entity_poly.entity_id
_entity_poly.type
_entity_poly.pdbx_seq_one_letter_code
_entity_poly.pdbx_strand_id
1 'polypeptide(L)' 'IGMGRIGEALAQRGHFGFGMPVIYHSHSPKPAVEQRFDAQYRSLPELLQQADFVCLTLPLTAETEGLIGAEEFA' A
#
# COMPACT_ATOMS: atom_id res chain seq x y z
N ILE A 1 -2.32 -0.07 -0.58
CA ILE A 1 -2.24 -0.36 -2.03
C ILE A 1 -2.50 0.93 -2.78
N GLY A 2 -1.57 1.32 -3.66
CA GLY A 2 -1.47 2.67 -4.20
C GLY A 2 -0.55 3.54 -3.35
N MET A 3 0.40 4.21 -3.99
CA MET A 3 1.38 5.09 -3.35
C MET A 3 1.51 6.41 -4.12
N GLY A 4 0.36 7.08 -4.26
CA GLY A 4 0.26 8.46 -4.73
C GLY A 4 0.17 9.45 -3.57
N ARG A 5 -0.32 10.67 -3.82
CA ARG A 5 -0.39 11.74 -2.80
C ARG A 5 -1.12 11.34 -1.51
N ILE A 6 -2.25 10.63 -1.63
CA ILE A 6 -3.03 10.16 -0.48
C ILE A 6 -2.30 9.02 0.24
N GLY A 7 -1.79 8.03 -0.51
CA GLY A 7 -1.03 6.91 0.05
C GLY A 7 0.21 7.36 0.82
N GLU A 8 0.95 8.34 0.30
CA GLU A 8 2.12 8.91 0.98
C GLU A 8 1.72 9.61 2.28
N ALA A 9 0.62 10.36 2.27
CA ALA A 9 0.13 11.02 3.47
C ALA A 9 -0.35 10.00 4.53
N LEU A 10 -0.95 8.88 4.11
CA LEU A 10 -1.30 7.77 5.02
C LEU A 10 -0.05 7.13 5.60
N ALA A 11 0.95 6.81 4.76
CA ALA A 11 2.22 6.26 5.20
C ALA A 11 2.92 7.18 6.22
N GLN A 12 2.92 8.49 5.99
CA GLN A 12 3.46 9.47 6.93
C GLN A 12 2.79 9.39 8.30
N ARG A 13 1.46 9.26 8.35
CA ARG A 13 0.70 9.18 9.61
C ARG A 13 0.91 7.83 10.30
N GLY A 14 0.88 6.73 9.56
CA GLY A 14 1.13 5.40 10.10
C GLY A 14 2.54 5.28 10.69
N HIS A 15 3.55 5.66 9.91
CA HIS A 15 4.94 5.54 10.30
C HIS A 15 5.32 6.51 11.44
N PHE A 16 5.16 7.82 11.24
CA PHE A 16 5.61 8.80 12.24
C PHE A 16 4.61 9.04 13.37
N GLY A 17 3.32 8.77 13.16
CA GLY A 17 2.29 8.97 14.18
C GLY A 17 2.07 7.75 15.06
N PHE A 18 2.15 6.55 14.50
CA PHE A 18 1.81 5.30 15.19
C PHE A 18 2.95 4.27 15.22
N GLY A 19 4.12 4.57 14.64
CA GLY A 19 5.24 3.64 14.59
C GLY A 19 4.96 2.38 13.76
N MET A 20 3.99 2.44 12.83
CA MET A 20 3.60 1.28 12.04
C MET A 20 4.65 0.99 10.96
N PRO A 21 5.03 -0.29 10.76
CA PRO A 21 5.71 -0.71 9.54
C PRO A 21 4.82 -0.43 8.33
N VAL A 22 5.41 0.12 7.26
CA VAL A 22 4.67 0.42 6.02
C VAL A 22 5.13 -0.51 4.92
N ILE A 23 4.22 -1.38 4.45
CA ILE A 23 4.38 -2.10 3.18
C ILE A 23 3.43 -1.54 2.14
N TYR A 24 3.84 -1.52 0.88
CA TYR A 24 3.02 -0.97 -0.19
C TYR A 24 3.17 -1.71 -1.51
N HIS A 25 2.16 -1.54 -2.36
CA HIS A 25 2.12 -2.03 -3.73
C HIS A 25 1.70 -0.88 -4.66
N SER A 26 2.38 -0.75 -5.80
CA SER A 26 2.09 0.21 -6.87
C SER A 26 2.73 -0.26 -8.19
N HIS A 27 2.39 0.37 -9.32
CA HIS A 27 2.97 0.02 -10.63
C HIS A 27 4.50 0.02 -10.68
N SER A 28 5.15 0.88 -9.89
CA SER A 28 6.60 0.91 -9.75
C SER A 28 7.02 1.22 -8.31
N PRO A 29 8.21 0.78 -7.88
CA PRO A 29 8.79 1.19 -6.61
C PRO A 29 8.96 2.69 -6.49
N LYS A 30 8.99 3.19 -5.26
CA LYS A 30 9.04 4.60 -4.86
C LYS A 30 10.20 4.82 -3.89
N PRO A 31 11.46 4.89 -4.37
CA PRO A 31 12.64 5.00 -3.50
C PRO A 31 12.58 6.16 -2.50
N ALA A 32 11.96 7.28 -2.86
CA ALA A 32 11.79 8.42 -1.96
C ALA A 32 10.86 8.09 -0.78
N VAL A 33 9.82 7.29 -0.99
CA VAL A 33 8.89 6.85 0.07
C VAL A 33 9.56 5.79 0.94
N GLU A 34 10.28 4.85 0.31
CA GLU A 34 11.06 3.82 1.00
C GLU A 34 12.09 4.44 1.94
N GLN A 35 12.88 5.40 1.45
CA GLN A 35 13.86 6.10 2.26
C GLN A 35 13.23 6.95 3.37
N ARG A 36 12.08 7.59 3.09
CA ARG A 36 11.47 8.55 4.03
C ARG A 36 10.72 7.88 5.18
N PHE A 37 10.08 6.75 4.94
CA PHE A 37 9.20 6.09 5.91
C PHE A 37 9.63 4.66 6.24
N ASP A 38 10.84 4.25 5.83
CA ASP A 38 11.29 2.85 5.86
C ASP A 38 10.25 1.90 5.21
N ALA A 39 9.55 2.40 4.19
CA ALA A 39 8.48 1.67 3.54
C ALA A 39 9.07 0.59 2.63
N GLN A 40 8.37 -0.54 2.48
CA GLN A 40 8.86 -1.67 1.69
C GLN A 40 7.89 -2.03 0.57
N TYR A 41 8.39 -2.07 -0.66
CA TYR A 41 7.62 -2.56 -1.79
C TYR A 41 7.37 -4.06 -1.68
N ARG A 42 6.15 -4.49 -2.02
CA ARG A 42 5.74 -5.88 -2.12
C ARG A 42 4.88 -6.10 -3.36
N SER A 43 4.85 -7.33 -3.86
CA SER A 43 3.77 -7.74 -4.76
C SER A 43 2.42 -7.67 -4.03
N LEU A 44 1.32 -7.57 -4.79
CA LEU A 44 -0.02 -7.54 -4.19
C LEU A 44 -0.30 -8.77 -3.32
N PRO A 45 -0.02 -10.01 -3.75
CA PRO A 45 -0.24 -11.20 -2.91
C PRO A 45 0.56 -11.20 -1.62
N GLU A 46 1.86 -10.86 -1.67
CA GLU A 46 2.70 -10.80 -0.47
C GLU A 46 2.23 -9.71 0.51
N LEU A 47 1.74 -8.58 -0.01
CA LEU A 47 1.21 -7.50 0.82
C LEU A 47 -0.03 -7.98 1.59
N LEU A 48 -0.96 -8.65 0.91
CA LEU A 48 -2.21 -9.12 1.52
C LEU A 48 -1.96 -10.18 2.59
N GLN A 49 -0.94 -11.03 2.42
CA GLN A 49 -0.55 -12.03 3.42
C GLN A 49 0.12 -11.42 4.67
N GLN A 50 0.76 -10.25 4.55
CA GLN A 50 1.56 -9.65 5.62
C GLN A 50 0.84 -8.50 6.35
N ALA A 51 -0.13 -7.84 5.71
CA ALA A 51 -0.73 -6.62 6.22
C ALA A 51 -1.83 -6.89 7.26
N ASP A 52 -1.71 -6.30 8.45
CA ASP A 52 -2.82 -6.24 9.43
C ASP A 52 -3.94 -5.29 8.98
N PHE A 53 -3.59 -4.22 8.25
CA PHE A 53 -4.52 -3.24 7.73
C PHE A 53 -4.22 -2.95 6.26
N VAL A 54 -5.23 -3.05 5.41
CA VAL A 54 -5.14 -2.73 3.98
C VAL A 54 -5.93 -1.46 3.67
N CYS A 55 -5.24 -0.42 3.21
CA CYS A 55 -5.86 0.80 2.69
C CYS A 55 -5.77 0.85 1.16
N LEU A 56 -6.90 0.96 0.48
CA LEU A 56 -6.96 1.19 -0.96
C LEU A 56 -6.96 2.69 -1.25
N THR A 57 -5.92 3.16 -1.94
CA THR A 57 -5.79 4.56 -2.39
C THR A 57 -5.48 4.61 -3.88
N LEU A 58 -6.32 3.94 -4.66
CA LEU A 58 -6.23 3.83 -6.12
C LEU A 58 -7.41 4.57 -6.76
N PRO A 59 -7.24 5.14 -7.97
CA PRO A 59 -8.39 5.54 -8.78
C PRO A 59 -9.17 4.28 -9.21
N LEU A 60 -10.49 4.44 -9.41
CA LEU A 60 -11.31 3.42 -10.04
C LEU A 60 -11.04 3.42 -11.55
N THR A 61 -10.56 2.29 -12.07
CA THR A 61 -10.33 2.01 -13.49
C THR A 61 -10.78 0.59 -13.79
N ALA A 62 -10.82 0.19 -15.06
CA ALA A 62 -11.13 -1.19 -15.43
C ALA A 62 -10.14 -2.22 -14.84
N GLU A 63 -8.90 -1.80 -14.55
CA GLU A 63 -7.86 -2.67 -13.96
C GLU A 63 -7.98 -2.77 -12.44
N THR A 64 -8.58 -1.77 -11.78
CA THR A 64 -8.68 -1.71 -10.31
C THR A 64 -10.09 -1.99 -9.79
N GLU A 65 -11.08 -2.06 -10.68
CA GLU A 65 -12.43 -2.49 -10.34
C GLU A 65 -12.41 -3.95 -9.89
N GLY A 66 -12.91 -4.20 -8.68
CA GLY A 66 -12.91 -5.54 -8.10
C GLY A 66 -11.53 -6.09 -7.73
N LEU A 67 -10.48 -5.23 -7.68
CA LEU A 67 -9.10 -5.66 -7.37
C LEU A 67 -8.98 -6.48 -6.08
N ILE A 68 -9.85 -6.21 -5.10
CA ILE A 68 -9.94 -7.01 -3.88
C ILE A 68 -11.28 -7.75 -3.92
N GLY A 69 -11.22 -8.98 -4.45
CA GLY A 69 -12.35 -9.89 -4.56
C GLY A 69 -12.25 -11.03 -3.55
N ALA A 70 -13.02 -12.10 -3.80
CA ALA A 70 -13.06 -13.26 -2.91
C ALA A 70 -11.70 -13.98 -2.80
N GLU A 71 -10.90 -13.99 -3.87
CA GLU A 71 -9.57 -14.61 -3.87
C GLU A 71 -8.59 -13.84 -2.98
N GLU A 72 -8.64 -12.50 -3.00
CA GLU A 72 -7.77 -11.65 -2.18
C GLU A 72 -8.17 -11.63 -0.69
N PHE A 73 -9.38 -12.08 -0.36
CA PHE A 73 -9.87 -12.23 1.03
C PHE A 73 -9.72 -13.65 1.59
N ALA A 74 -9.31 -14.62 0.77
CA ALA A 74 -9.19 -16.04 1.16
C ALA A 74 -7.89 -16.31 1.94
#